data_AF-A0A660ZGM5-F1
#
_entry.id   AF-A0A660ZGM5-F1
#
_cell.length_a   1.000
_cell.length_b   1.000
_cell.length_c   1.000
_cell.angle_alpha   90.00
_cell.angle_beta   90.00
_cell.angle_gamma   90.00
#
_symmetry.space_group_name_H-M   'P 1'
#
loop_
_entity.id
_entity.type
_entity.pdbx_description
1 polymer ?
#
loop_
_entity_poly.entity_id
_entity_poly.type
_entity_poly.pdbx_seq_one_letter_code
_entity_poly.pdbx_strand_id
1 'polypeptide(L)'
;MKSEDHENEHVENKEGNLFGYRRLGIAQEFENVMGVKIKKVKIHVSLGKNLATLVEIIALNHILEQRGYNAAAEFENALIKAMKHAESK
;
A
#
# COMPACT_ATOMS: atom_id res chain seq x y z
N MET A 1 38.89 -9.66 21.41
CA MET A 1 38.45 -10.14 22.74
C MET A 1 37.65 -8.99 23.34
N LYS A 2 36.32 -8.92 23.36
CA LYS A 2 35.14 -9.78 23.12
C LYS A 2 34.09 -8.81 22.48
N SER A 3 33.39 -9.13 21.39
CA SER A 3 32.04 -9.76 21.37
C SER A 3 31.13 -9.19 22.45
N GLU A 4 30.10 -8.42 22.07
CA GLU A 4 28.66 -8.75 22.11
C GLU A 4 27.99 -7.44 22.62
N ASP A 5 26.91 -6.86 22.12
CA ASP A 5 25.64 -7.45 21.68
C ASP A 5 24.96 -6.56 20.63
N HIS A 6 24.52 -7.21 19.56
CA HIS A 6 23.38 -6.76 18.78
C HIS A 6 22.14 -7.00 19.62
N GLU A 7 21.35 -5.97 19.91
CA GLU A 7 19.89 -6.06 20.02
C GLU A 7 19.34 -4.68 20.42
N ASN A 8 18.66 -4.04 19.48
CA ASN A 8 17.47 -3.29 19.86
C ASN A 8 16.42 -3.52 18.78
N GLU A 9 15.71 -4.61 19.02
CA GLU A 9 14.55 -5.10 18.30
C GLU A 9 13.47 -4.01 18.26
N HIS A 10 12.92 -3.79 17.06
CA HIS A 10 11.77 -2.92 16.83
C HIS A 10 10.55 -3.45 17.60
N VAL A 11 10.27 -2.86 18.76
CA VAL A 11 9.00 -3.05 19.46
C VAL A 11 8.09 -1.86 19.13
N GLU A 12 7.33 -1.96 18.04
CA GLU A 12 6.09 -1.20 17.90
C GLU A 12 4.90 -2.16 18.03
N ASN A 13 4.40 -2.25 19.26
CA ASN A 13 3.10 -2.83 19.57
C ASN A 13 2.03 -1.98 18.87
N LYS A 14 1.29 -2.54 17.92
CA LYS A 14 0.08 -1.90 17.37
C LYS A 14 -1.07 -2.89 17.40
N GLU A 15 -1.65 -3.02 18.58
CA GLU A 15 -3.01 -3.50 18.74
C GLU A 15 -3.95 -2.66 17.85
N GLY A 16 -4.65 -3.34 16.95
CA GLY A 16 -6.05 -3.02 16.64
C GLY A 16 -6.43 -1.65 16.09
N ASN A 17 -5.57 -0.91 15.36
CA ASN A 17 -6.03 0.32 14.71
C ASN A 17 -6.50 0.09 13.26
N LEU A 18 -7.80 -0.18 13.10
CA LEU A 18 -8.48 -0.33 11.79
C LEU A 18 -8.46 0.99 10.97
N PHE A 19 -8.14 2.14 11.59
CA PHE A 19 -8.04 3.44 10.91
C PHE A 19 -6.75 3.64 10.09
N GLY A 20 -5.74 2.75 10.23
CA GLY A 20 -4.43 2.93 9.61
C GLY A 20 -4.30 2.39 8.18
N TYR A 21 -5.23 1.56 7.70
CA TYR A 21 -5.17 1.03 6.34
C TYR A 21 -5.68 2.09 5.36
N ARG A 22 -4.74 2.85 4.78
CA ARG A 22 -5.04 3.80 3.71
C ARG A 22 -5.67 3.05 2.53
N ARG A 23 -6.96 3.32 2.29
CA ARG A 23 -7.73 2.82 1.15
C ARG A 23 -7.31 3.46 -0.18
N LEU A 24 -6.59 4.58 -0.12
CA LEU A 24 -6.01 5.26 -1.27
C LEU A 24 -4.49 4.98 -1.26
N GLY A 25 -3.97 4.45 -2.37
CA GLY A 25 -2.59 3.97 -2.53
C GLY A 25 -1.51 5.07 -2.58
N ILE A 26 -1.55 6.01 -1.65
CA ILE A 26 -0.79 7.28 -1.75
C ILE A 26 0.62 7.18 -1.14
N ALA A 27 0.91 6.17 -0.30
CA ALA A 27 2.27 5.96 0.19
C ALA A 27 2.78 4.58 -0.18
N GLN A 28 3.94 4.59 -0.81
CA GLN A 28 4.71 3.41 -1.13
C GLN A 28 5.63 3.08 0.05
N GLU A 29 5.47 1.89 0.61
CA GLU A 29 6.41 1.34 1.59
C GLU A 29 7.50 0.57 0.83
N PHE A 30 8.73 0.61 1.35
CA PHE A 30 9.86 -0.15 0.80
C PHE A 30 10.56 -0.91 1.93
N GLU A 31 11.11 -2.06 1.58
CA GLU A 31 11.90 -2.91 2.47
C GLU A 31 13.27 -3.15 1.84
N ASN A 32 14.31 -3.15 2.67
CA ASN A 32 15.66 -3.42 2.22
C ASN A 32 15.95 -4.91 2.32
N VAL A 33 16.24 -5.55 1.20
CA VAL A 33 16.63 -6.96 1.13
C VAL A 33 18.02 -7.02 0.50
N MET A 34 19.02 -7.40 1.29
CA MET A 34 20.44 -7.48 0.85
C MET A 34 20.96 -6.19 0.18
N GLY A 35 20.53 -5.02 0.67
CA GLY A 35 20.92 -3.72 0.11
C GLY A 35 20.06 -3.24 -1.06
N VAL A 36 19.08 -4.03 -1.50
CA VAL A 36 18.13 -3.66 -2.56
C VAL A 36 16.82 -3.18 -1.94
N LYS A 37 16.36 -1.98 -2.33
CA LYS A 37 15.04 -1.46 -1.95
C LYS A 37 13.94 -2.11 -2.79
N ILE A 38 13.10 -2.90 -2.15
CA ILE A 38 11.97 -3.59 -2.77
C ILE A 38 10.67 -2.97 -2.29
N LYS A 39 9.70 -2.76 -3.18
CA LYS A 39 8.37 -2.24 -2.80
C LYS A 39 7.65 -3.25 -1.90
N LYS A 40 7.17 -2.79 -0.75
CA LYS A 40 6.41 -3.58 0.22
C LYS A 40 4.94 -3.21 0.13
N VAL A 41 4.06 -4.22 0.08
CA VAL A 41 2.60 -4.03 0.09
C VAL A 41 2.03 -4.83 1.25
N LYS A 42 1.39 -4.13 2.21
CA LYS A 42 0.73 -4.75 3.35
C LYS A 42 -0.77 -4.80 3.10
N ILE A 43 -1.32 -6.01 3.02
CA ILE A 43 -2.77 -6.24 2.87
C ILE A 43 -3.34 -6.96 4.09
N HIS A 44 -4.53 -6.55 4.50
CA HIS A 44 -5.29 -7.28 5.50
C HIS A 44 -6.16 -8.32 4.79
N VAL A 45 -5.97 -9.60 5.11
CA VAL A 45 -6.73 -10.69 4.51
C VAL A 45 -7.90 -11.03 5.43
N SER A 46 -9.11 -10.94 4.89
CA SER A 46 -10.32 -11.43 5.55
C SER A 46 -10.66 -12.82 4.98
N LEU A 47 -11.19 -13.71 5.82
CA LEU A 47 -11.68 -15.01 5.36
C LEU A 47 -12.77 -14.84 4.28
N GLY A 48 -12.79 -15.74 3.30
CA GLY A 48 -13.75 -15.70 2.18
C GLY A 48 -13.29 -14.87 0.97
N LYS A 49 -12.13 -14.19 1.04
CA LYS A 49 -11.54 -13.51 -0.13
C LYS A 49 -10.55 -14.43 -0.85
N ASN A 50 -10.55 -14.38 -2.18
CA ASN A 50 -9.59 -15.12 -2.99
C ASN A 50 -8.21 -14.43 -2.94
N LEU A 51 -7.24 -15.08 -2.31
CA LEU A 51 -5.89 -14.54 -2.18
C LEU A 51 -5.15 -14.46 -3.52
N ALA A 52 -5.37 -15.40 -4.44
CA ALA A 52 -4.73 -15.38 -5.75
C ALA A 52 -5.15 -14.14 -6.55
N THR A 53 -6.45 -13.83 -6.56
CA THR A 53 -6.97 -12.61 -7.19
C THR A 53 -6.41 -11.34 -6.55
N LEU A 54 -6.26 -11.31 -5.22
CA LEU A 54 -5.63 -10.16 -4.54
C LEU A 54 -4.18 -9.97 -4.98
N VAL A 55 -3.40 -11.05 -5.05
CA VAL A 55 -2.00 -11.00 -5.50
C VAL A 55 -1.92 -10.56 -6.96
N GLU A 56 -2.79 -11.05 -7.83
CA GLU A 56 -2.88 -10.65 -9.24
C GLU A 56 -3.11 -9.15 -9.38
N ILE A 57 -4.10 -8.60 -8.66
CA ILE A 57 -4.42 -7.17 -8.70
C ILE A 57 -3.23 -6.33 -8.20
N ILE A 58 -2.55 -6.78 -7.15
CA ILE A 58 -1.36 -6.08 -6.62
C ILE A 58 -0.24 -6.05 -7.66
N ALA A 59 0.03 -7.19 -8.30
CA ALA A 59 1.05 -7.29 -9.35
C ALA A 59 0.69 -6.43 -10.56
N LEU A 60 -0.57 -6.47 -11.01
CA LEU A 60 -1.04 -5.64 -12.11
C LEU A 60 -0.90 -4.16 -11.80
N ASN A 61 -1.34 -3.72 -10.62
CA ASN A 61 -1.20 -2.33 -10.20
C ASN A 61 0.28 -1.91 -10.13
N HIS A 62 1.19 -2.79 -9.69
CA HIS A 62 2.62 -2.49 -9.71
C HIS A 62 3.15 -2.25 -11.14
N ILE A 63 2.75 -3.08 -12.10
CA ILE A 63 3.13 -2.92 -13.52
C ILE A 63 2.54 -1.63 -14.09
N LEU A 64 1.29 -1.31 -13.75
CA LEU A 64 0.63 -0.07 -14.19
C LEU A 64 1.34 1.18 -13.65
N GLU A 65 1.70 1.19 -12.37
CA GLU A 65 2.48 2.27 -11.77
C GLU A 65 3.83 2.45 -12.47
N GLN A 66 4.54 1.36 -12.78
CA GLN A 66 5.79 1.40 -13.54
C GLN A 66 5.63 1.95 -14.96
N ARG A 67 4.44 1.79 -15.56
CA ARG A 67 4.07 2.36 -16.86
C ARG A 67 3.56 3.81 -16.76
N GLY A 68 3.58 4.41 -15.57
CA GLY A 68 3.14 5.78 -15.34
C GLY A 68 1.63 5.93 -15.15
N TYR A 69 0.89 4.83 -14.94
CA TYR A 69 -0.54 4.86 -14.71
C TYR A 69 -0.85 4.80 -13.21
N ASN A 70 -1.53 5.83 -12.69
CA ASN A 70 -1.94 5.91 -11.29
C ASN A 70 -3.47 5.94 -11.18
N ALA A 71 -4.06 4.78 -10.89
CA ALA A 71 -5.50 4.61 -10.76
C ALA A 71 -6.12 5.50 -9.66
N ALA A 72 -5.38 5.76 -8.57
CA ALA A 72 -5.88 6.59 -7.47
C ALA A 72 -6.01 8.06 -7.91
N ALA A 73 -5.03 8.57 -8.65
CA ALA A 73 -5.06 9.93 -9.19
C ALA A 73 -6.15 10.09 -10.26
N GLU A 74 -6.35 9.09 -11.13
CA GLU A 74 -7.43 9.13 -12.11
C GLU A 74 -8.81 9.11 -11.44
N PHE A 75 -8.97 8.28 -10.41
CA PHE A 75 -10.20 8.24 -9.62
C PHE A 75 -10.48 9.57 -8.94
N GLU A 76 -9.48 10.21 -8.34
CA GLU A 76 -9.61 11.53 -7.71
C GLU A 76 -10.07 12.59 -8.70
N ASN A 77 -9.44 12.65 -9.88
CA ASN A 77 -9.83 13.57 -10.94
C ASN A 77 -11.27 13.33 -11.42
N ALA A 78 -11.64 12.07 -11.62
CA ALA A 78 -13.00 11.70 -12.01
C ALA A 78 -14.03 12.09 -10.94
N LEU A 79 -13.70 11.89 -9.67
CA LEU A 79 -14.54 12.24 -8.53
C LEU A 79 -14.78 13.76 -8.45
N ILE A 80 -13.72 14.57 -8.54
CA ILE A 80 -13.82 16.04 -8.54
C ILE A 80 -14.69 16.52 -9.69
N LYS A 81 -14.55 15.93 -10.88
CA LYS A 81 -15.37 16.27 -12.04
C LYS A 81 -16.85 15.94 -11.82
N ALA A 82 -17.14 14.78 -11.24
CA ALA A 82 -18.51 14.39 -10.92
C ALA A 82 -19.17 15.32 -9.88
N MET A 83 -18.42 15.73 -8.84
CA MET A 83 -18.90 16.66 -7.82
C MET A 83 -19.24 18.04 -8.41
N LYS A 84 -18.38 18.60 -9.26
CA LYS A 84 -18.63 19.88 -9.95
C LYS A 84 -19.88 19.85 -10.83
N HIS A 85 -20.18 18.72 -11.46
CA HIS A 85 -21.41 18.56 -12.24
C HIS A 85 -22.67 18.42 -11.38
N ALA A 86 -22.55 17.83 -10.18
CA ALA A 86 -23.66 17.72 -9.25
C ALA A 86 -24.04 19.08 -8.63
N GLU A 87 -23.08 19.99 -8.44
CA GLU A 87 -23.31 21.33 -7.88
C GLU A 87 -23.85 22.35 -8.91
N SER A 88 -23.68 22.11 -10.22
CA SER A 88 -24.16 23.02 -11.27
C SER A 88 -25.61 22.74 -11.71
N LYS A 89 -26.35 21.90 -10.98
CA LYS A 89 -27.74 21.51 -11.26
C LYS A 89 -28.62 21.80 -10.06
#